data_AF-A0A0G1S2A1-F1
#
_entry.id   AF-A0A0G1S2A1-F1
#
_cell.length_a   1.000
_cell.length_b   1.000
_cell.length_c   1.000
_cell.angle_alpha   90.00
_cell.angle_beta   90.00
_cell.angle_gamma   90.00
#
_symmetry.space_group_name_H-M   'P 1'
#
loop_
_entity.id
_entity.type
_entity.pdbx_description
1 polymer ?
#
loop_
_entity_poly.entity_id
_entity_poly.type
_entity_poly.pdbx_seq_one_letter_code
_entity_poly.pdbx_strand_id
1 'polypeptide(L)'
;MKKILIFIGPPGSGKGTQAKKLAVRYNYGHISTGDLLRALTTDPNVAPDEKQALQEMKAGRLVPDWLIYRLAFREIEKYLEEGRGVILDGAVRNVAQAEEYQKCFKEKNLENEVMILEVALSDEESFNRLTKRRVCARCGEILPWTPATKDLTACPKCAGELVLRQDDKPEVIRKRIAEQGNVAMAPVVGYYKKLGLLITVDGNRTIDEVDKDVVKKLENGN
;
A
#
# COMPACT_ATOMS: atom_id res chain seq x y z
N MET A 1 15.95 1.06 13.42
CA MET A 1 14.99 1.04 12.30
C MET A 1 13.64 1.49 12.82
N LYS A 2 12.92 2.32 12.06
CA LYS A 2 11.62 2.88 12.45
C LYS A 2 10.56 1.78 12.57
N LYS A 3 9.72 1.83 13.60
CA LYS A 3 8.68 0.81 13.84
C LYS A 3 7.55 0.86 12.82
N ILE A 4 7.27 2.02 12.24
CA ILE A 4 6.13 2.22 11.33
C ILE A 4 6.64 2.72 9.98
N LEU A 5 6.39 1.96 8.92
CA LEU A 5 6.72 2.34 7.55
C LEU A 5 5.42 2.56 6.77
N ILE A 6 5.26 3.70 6.13
CA ILE A 6 4.11 3.99 5.27
C ILE A 6 4.59 4.07 3.82
N PHE A 7 4.04 3.22 2.97
CA PHE A 7 4.37 3.20 1.55
C PHE A 7 3.44 4.11 0.75
N ILE A 8 4.02 5.03 0.00
CA ILE A 8 3.32 5.91 -0.93
C ILE A 8 3.90 5.78 -2.34
N GLY A 9 3.12 6.22 -3.33
CA GLY A 9 3.52 6.22 -4.73
C GLY A 9 2.39 5.79 -5.65
N PRO A 10 2.52 6.07 -6.96
CA PRO A 10 1.46 5.87 -7.93
C PRO A 10 1.07 4.39 -8.08
N PRO A 11 -0.11 4.10 -8.64
CA PRO A 11 -0.51 2.72 -8.91
C PRO A 11 0.49 2.08 -9.89
N GLY A 12 0.95 0.87 -9.60
CA GLY A 12 1.96 0.19 -10.45
C GLY A 12 3.42 0.49 -10.07
N SER A 13 3.68 1.36 -9.10
CA SER A 13 5.05 1.67 -8.62
C SER A 13 5.82 0.47 -8.06
N GLY A 14 5.11 -0.55 -7.56
CA GLY A 14 5.72 -1.70 -6.90
C GLY A 14 5.71 -1.61 -5.37
N LYS A 15 5.08 -0.58 -4.78
CA LYS A 15 4.98 -0.41 -3.32
C LYS A 15 4.54 -1.67 -2.56
N GLY A 16 3.45 -2.33 -2.98
CA GLY A 16 3.00 -3.55 -2.32
C GLY A 16 3.94 -4.75 -2.49
N THR A 17 4.77 -4.78 -3.53
CA THR A 17 5.83 -5.81 -3.67
C THR A 17 6.92 -5.57 -2.63
N GLN A 18 7.38 -4.33 -2.51
CA GLN A 18 8.41 -3.96 -1.54
C GLN A 18 7.90 -4.10 -0.09
N ALA A 19 6.67 -3.67 0.18
CA ALA A 19 6.02 -3.83 1.49
C ALA A 19 5.98 -5.30 1.94
N LYS A 20 5.57 -6.22 1.06
CA LYS A 20 5.58 -7.66 1.36
C LYS A 20 6.98 -8.21 1.60
N LYS A 21 7.98 -7.84 0.78
CA LYS A 21 9.37 -8.29 0.94
C LYS A 21 9.95 -7.83 2.28
N LEU A 22 9.71 -6.57 2.67
CA LEU A 22 10.16 -6.04 3.95
C LEU A 22 9.41 -6.65 5.14
N ALA A 23 8.10 -6.86 5.02
CA ALA A 23 7.30 -7.48 6.08
C ALA A 23 7.86 -8.86 6.44
N VAL A 24 8.21 -9.66 5.44
CA VAL A 24 8.88 -10.96 5.66
C VAL A 24 10.29 -10.78 6.23
N ARG A 25 11.10 -9.88 5.63
CA ARG A 25 12.52 -9.69 6.02
C ARG A 25 12.69 -9.27 7.48
N TYR A 26 11.85 -8.35 7.95
CA TYR A 26 11.98 -7.75 9.28
C TYR A 26 10.89 -8.21 10.26
N ASN A 27 10.07 -9.18 9.87
CA ASN A 27 8.92 -9.65 10.64
C ASN A 27 7.90 -8.54 10.99
N TYR A 28 7.71 -7.57 10.10
CA TYR A 28 6.73 -6.50 10.30
C TYR A 28 5.32 -7.03 9.99
N GLY A 29 4.32 -6.53 10.72
CA GLY A 29 2.92 -6.62 10.31
C GLY A 29 2.71 -5.88 8.98
N HIS A 30 1.87 -6.43 8.11
CA HIS A 30 1.52 -5.80 6.85
C HIS A 30 0.04 -5.43 6.84
N ILE A 31 -0.23 -4.13 6.80
CA ILE A 31 -1.57 -3.56 6.82
C ILE A 31 -1.88 -2.98 5.43
N SER A 32 -2.92 -3.52 4.79
CA SER A 32 -3.51 -2.93 3.59
C SER A 32 -4.96 -2.56 3.87
N THR A 33 -5.35 -1.32 3.57
CA THR A 33 -6.73 -0.84 3.75
C THR A 33 -7.76 -1.75 3.06
N GLY A 34 -7.42 -2.29 1.88
CA GLY A 34 -8.31 -3.20 1.17
C GLY A 34 -8.49 -4.54 1.88
N ASP A 35 -7.43 -5.06 2.51
CA ASP A 35 -7.49 -6.30 3.29
C ASP A 35 -8.26 -6.08 4.60
N LEU A 36 -8.05 -4.95 5.28
CA LEU A 36 -8.79 -4.58 6.49
C LEU A 36 -10.30 -4.56 6.25
N LEU A 37 -10.73 -3.88 5.18
CA LEU A 37 -12.15 -3.79 4.85
C LEU A 37 -12.74 -5.16 4.48
N ARG A 38 -12.01 -5.99 3.72
CA ARG A 38 -12.45 -7.36 3.41
C ARG A 38 -12.57 -8.22 4.67
N ALA A 39 -11.57 -8.20 5.55
CA ALA A 39 -11.60 -8.94 6.80
C ALA A 39 -12.80 -8.52 7.67
N LEU A 40 -13.05 -7.21 7.76
CA LEU A 40 -14.18 -6.67 8.51
C LEU A 40 -15.54 -7.14 7.95
N THR A 41 -15.69 -7.31 6.63
CA THR A 41 -16.94 -7.82 6.05
C THR A 41 -17.29 -9.25 6.45
N THR A 42 -16.28 -10.02 6.87
CA THR A 42 -16.43 -11.41 7.31
C THR A 42 -16.37 -11.57 8.83
N ASP A 43 -16.17 -10.48 9.58
CA ASP A 43 -16.05 -10.51 11.03
C ASP A 43 -17.44 -10.65 11.69
N PRO A 44 -17.68 -11.74 12.46
CA PRO A 44 -18.96 -11.92 13.15
C PRO A 44 -19.18 -10.91 14.29
N ASN A 45 -18.13 -10.26 14.78
CA ASN A 45 -18.17 -9.32 15.91
C ASN A 45 -18.06 -7.84 15.46
N VAL A 46 -18.31 -7.55 14.18
CA VAL A 46 -18.26 -6.20 13.63
C VAL A 46 -19.18 -5.24 14.40
N ALA A 47 -18.67 -4.06 14.76
CA ALA A 47 -19.44 -3.08 15.50
C ALA A 47 -20.60 -2.51 14.65
N PRO A 48 -21.72 -2.07 15.25
CA PRO A 48 -22.89 -1.61 14.50
C PRO A 48 -22.62 -0.45 13.53
N ASP A 49 -21.79 0.52 13.93
CA ASP A 49 -21.38 1.67 13.11
C ASP A 49 -20.46 1.25 11.94
N GLU A 50 -19.53 0.33 12.21
CA GLU A 50 -18.66 -0.26 11.18
C GLU A 50 -19.48 -1.06 10.15
N LYS A 51 -20.49 -1.80 10.61
CA LYS A 51 -21.42 -2.54 9.76
C LYS A 51 -22.22 -1.60 8.85
N GLN A 52 -22.69 -0.46 9.38
CA GLN A 52 -23.39 0.56 8.60
C GLN A 52 -22.47 1.14 7.51
N ALA A 53 -21.24 1.52 7.86
CA ALA A 53 -20.26 2.03 6.90
C ALA A 53 -19.92 0.99 5.80
N LEU A 54 -19.85 -0.30 6.15
CA LEU A 54 -19.67 -1.38 5.17
C LEU A 54 -20.89 -1.57 4.24
N GLN A 55 -22.12 -1.30 4.72
CA GLN A 55 -23.30 -1.35 3.86
C GLN A 55 -23.27 -0.25 2.80
N GLU A 56 -22.74 0.93 3.11
CA GLU A 56 -22.53 1.98 2.13
C GLU A 56 -21.53 1.54 1.05
N MET A 57 -20.46 0.84 1.43
CA MET A 57 -19.52 0.23 0.48
C MET A 57 -20.20 -0.76 -0.47
N LYS A 58 -21.08 -1.63 0.06
CA LYS A 58 -21.86 -2.57 -0.76
C LYS A 58 -22.80 -1.85 -1.73
N ALA A 59 -23.24 -0.65 -1.39
CA ALA A 59 -24.04 0.22 -2.26
C ALA A 59 -23.19 1.02 -3.27
N GLY A 60 -21.88 0.74 -3.38
CA GLY A 60 -20.97 1.42 -4.30
C GLY A 60 -20.49 2.79 -3.83
N ARG A 61 -20.79 3.18 -2.58
CA ARG A 61 -20.26 4.41 -1.97
C ARG A 61 -18.86 4.16 -1.39
N LEU A 62 -18.06 5.22 -1.27
CA LEU A 62 -16.76 5.12 -0.61
C LEU A 62 -16.95 4.95 0.90
N VAL A 63 -16.13 4.09 1.51
CA VAL A 63 -16.07 3.93 2.96
C VAL A 63 -15.56 5.24 3.57
N PRO A 64 -16.14 5.73 4.68
CA PRO A 64 -15.66 6.93 5.35
C PRO A 64 -14.24 6.73 5.92
N ASP A 65 -13.43 7.79 5.82
CA ASP A 65 -12.02 7.77 6.25
C ASP A 65 -11.84 7.37 7.72
N TRP A 66 -12.78 7.76 8.60
CA TRP A 66 -12.71 7.41 10.03
C TRP A 66 -12.66 5.90 10.27
N LEU A 67 -13.34 5.10 9.43
CA LEU A 67 -13.33 3.64 9.58
C LEU A 67 -11.95 3.08 9.22
N ILE A 68 -11.36 3.62 8.15
CA ILE A 68 -10.01 3.23 7.70
C ILE A 68 -9.00 3.53 8.80
N TYR A 69 -9.04 4.72 9.41
CA TYR A 69 -8.15 5.07 10.51
C TYR A 69 -8.35 4.15 11.71
N ARG A 70 -9.61 3.94 12.14
CA ARG A 70 -9.91 3.07 13.29
C ARG A 70 -9.32 1.66 13.08
N LEU A 71 -9.56 1.06 11.92
CA LEU A 71 -9.06 -0.28 11.61
C LEU A 71 -7.53 -0.30 11.51
N ALA A 72 -6.93 0.70 10.86
CA ALA A 72 -5.48 0.79 10.72
C ALA A 72 -4.79 0.95 12.08
N PHE A 73 -5.25 1.87 12.93
CA PHE A 73 -4.65 2.10 14.25
C PHE A 73 -4.84 0.91 15.20
N ARG A 74 -5.99 0.23 15.16
CA ARG A 74 -6.20 -1.00 15.93
C ARG A 74 -5.17 -2.08 15.57
N GLU A 75 -4.91 -2.28 14.27
CA GLU A 75 -3.90 -3.26 13.84
C GLU A 75 -2.47 -2.78 14.10
N ILE A 76 -2.17 -1.48 13.96
CA ILE A 76 -0.86 -0.92 14.32
C ILE A 76 -0.55 -1.21 15.79
N GLU A 77 -1.47 -0.87 16.69
CA GLU A 77 -1.30 -1.08 18.14
C GLU A 77 -1.04 -2.55 18.46
N LYS A 78 -1.87 -3.45 17.91
CA LYS A 78 -1.71 -4.89 18.10
C LYS A 78 -0.31 -5.38 17.72
N TYR A 79 0.19 -5.01 16.54
CA TYR A 79 1.54 -5.43 16.12
C TYR A 79 2.64 -4.81 16.99
N LEU A 80 2.49 -3.55 17.40
CA LEU A 80 3.45 -2.90 18.28
C LEU A 80 3.48 -3.53 19.68
N GLU A 81 2.33 -3.95 20.22
CA GLU A 81 2.21 -4.71 21.48
C GLU A 81 2.89 -6.09 21.38
N GLU A 82 2.83 -6.72 20.20
CA GLU A 82 3.60 -7.95 19.88
C GLU A 82 5.12 -7.69 19.72
N GLY A 83 5.58 -6.44 19.86
CA GLY A 83 6.98 -6.06 19.67
C GLY A 83 7.42 -6.03 18.20
N ARG A 84 6.48 -5.99 17.26
CA ARG A 84 6.73 -6.03 15.81
C ARG A 84 6.56 -4.64 15.19
N GLY A 85 7.37 -4.35 14.17
CA GLY A 85 7.13 -3.20 13.32
C GLY A 85 5.90 -3.39 12.43
N VAL A 86 5.47 -2.33 11.75
CA VAL A 86 4.27 -2.29 10.91
C VAL A 86 4.54 -1.59 9.60
N ILE A 87 4.02 -2.15 8.51
CA ILE A 87 4.04 -1.55 7.17
C ILE A 87 2.61 -1.26 6.74
N LEU A 88 2.35 -0.04 6.33
CA LEU A 88 1.08 0.38 5.76
C LEU A 88 1.22 0.53 4.24
N ASP A 89 0.47 -0.27 3.46
CA ASP A 89 0.39 -0.19 2.00
C ASP A 89 -0.97 0.39 1.56
N GLY A 90 -0.95 1.60 1.02
CA GLY A 90 -2.13 2.28 0.47
C GLY A 90 -2.98 3.03 1.49
N ALA A 91 -2.39 3.38 2.63
CA ALA A 91 -3.06 4.06 3.74
C ALA A 91 -3.32 5.55 3.50
N VAL A 92 -2.46 6.23 2.73
CA VAL A 92 -2.52 7.69 2.52
C VAL A 92 -2.68 8.01 1.04
N ARG A 93 -3.75 8.75 0.70
CA ARG A 93 -4.10 9.13 -0.68
C ARG A 93 -4.24 10.64 -0.88
N ASN A 94 -4.43 11.40 0.19
CA ASN A 94 -4.53 12.86 0.16
C ASN A 94 -3.90 13.46 1.42
N VAL A 95 -3.76 14.79 1.44
CA VAL A 95 -3.10 15.51 2.53
C VAL A 95 -3.89 15.44 3.83
N ALA A 96 -5.23 15.48 3.79
CA ALA A 96 -6.05 15.37 5.00
C ALA A 96 -5.85 14.01 5.70
N GLN A 97 -5.72 12.92 4.92
CA GLN A 97 -5.34 11.62 5.45
C GLN A 97 -3.93 11.64 6.06
N ALA A 98 -2.97 12.27 5.37
CA ALA A 98 -1.61 12.39 5.86
C ALA A 98 -1.54 13.12 7.21
N GLU A 99 -2.29 14.21 7.35
CA GLU A 99 -2.40 15.01 8.57
C GLU A 99 -3.04 14.24 9.70
N GLU A 100 -4.13 13.50 9.44
CA GLU A 100 -4.81 12.72 10.48
C GLU A 100 -3.92 11.59 11.00
N TYR A 101 -3.21 10.88 10.12
CA TYR A 101 -2.22 9.88 10.54
C TYR A 101 -1.15 10.51 11.45
N GLN A 102 -0.60 11.67 11.07
CA GLN A 102 0.44 12.33 11.86
C GLN A 102 -0.06 12.83 13.21
N LYS A 103 -1.30 13.34 13.26
CA LYS A 103 -1.96 13.71 14.51
C LYS A 103 -2.08 12.51 15.45
N CYS A 104 -2.60 11.39 14.96
CA CYS A 104 -2.74 10.18 15.76
C CYS A 104 -1.39 9.60 16.20
N PHE A 105 -0.34 9.65 15.36
CA PHE A 105 1.00 9.24 15.77
C PHE A 105 1.55 10.11 16.89
N LYS A 106 1.37 11.43 16.80
CA LYS A 106 1.80 12.37 17.84
C LYS A 106 1.04 12.16 19.15
N GLU A 107 -0.28 11.95 19.11
CA GLU A 107 -1.09 11.66 20.30
C GLU A 107 -0.63 10.38 21.03
N LYS A 108 -0.03 9.44 20.30
CA LYS A 108 0.49 8.17 20.82
C LYS A 108 2.00 8.17 21.07
N ASN A 109 2.69 9.32 20.92
CA ASN A 109 4.15 9.46 21.02
C ASN A 109 4.92 8.53 20.05
N LEU A 110 4.36 8.30 18.85
CA LEU A 110 4.92 7.45 17.80
C LEU A 110 5.54 8.25 16.65
N GLU A 111 5.53 9.58 16.69
CA GLU A 111 5.99 10.44 15.59
C GLU A 111 7.46 10.18 15.20
N ASN A 112 8.30 9.83 16.17
CA ASN A 112 9.70 9.49 15.95
C ASN A 112 9.91 8.07 15.44
N GLU A 113 8.86 7.25 15.39
CA GLU A 113 8.88 5.85 14.96
C GLU A 113 8.35 5.66 13.55
N VAL A 114 7.96 6.75 12.87
CA VAL A 114 7.33 6.73 11.55
C VAL A 114 8.34 7.13 10.47
N MET A 115 8.26 6.46 9.33
CA MET A 115 8.96 6.83 8.11
C MET A 115 8.10 6.56 6.89
N ILE A 116 8.19 7.47 5.92
CA ILE A 116 7.41 7.41 4.69
C ILE A 116 8.33 6.99 3.56
N LEU A 117 7.95 5.94 2.84
CA LEU A 117 8.70 5.43 1.70
C LEU A 117 7.91 5.66 0.42
N GLU A 118 8.40 6.58 -0.41
CA GLU A 118 7.89 6.81 -1.75
C GLU A 118 8.62 5.92 -2.74
N VAL A 119 7.86 5.10 -3.46
CA VAL A 119 8.34 4.40 -4.66
C VAL A 119 7.94 5.25 -5.87
N ALA A 120 8.86 6.09 -6.33
CA ALA A 120 8.63 7.04 -7.41
C ALA A 120 8.56 6.32 -8.76
N LEU A 121 7.56 6.62 -9.58
CA LEU A 121 7.39 6.04 -10.91
C LEU A 121 6.68 7.05 -11.80
N SER A 122 7.04 7.15 -13.08
CA SER A 122 6.29 8.01 -14.01
C SER A 122 4.87 7.48 -14.22
N ASP A 123 3.94 8.37 -14.57
CA ASP A 123 2.57 7.97 -14.89
C ASP A 123 2.53 7.09 -16.17
N GLU A 124 3.43 7.34 -17.12
CA GLU A 124 3.58 6.52 -18.33
C GLU A 124 4.01 5.08 -17.98
N GLU A 125 5.04 4.92 -17.16
CA GLU A 125 5.49 3.59 -16.76
C GLU A 125 4.47 2.90 -15.84
N SER A 126 3.77 3.67 -15.01
CA SER A 126 2.62 3.18 -14.23
C SER A 126 1.57 2.58 -15.16
N PHE A 127 1.20 3.28 -16.23
CA PHE A 127 0.25 2.80 -17.23
C PHE A 127 0.75 1.50 -17.92
N ASN A 128 2.01 1.49 -18.34
CA ASN A 128 2.64 0.34 -19.01
C ASN A 128 2.64 -0.91 -18.12
N ARG A 129 3.01 -0.77 -16.84
CA ARG A 129 3.06 -1.87 -15.88
C ARG A 129 1.67 -2.41 -15.58
N LEU A 130 0.69 -1.53 -15.36
CA LEU A 130 -0.67 -1.93 -15.03
C LEU A 130 -1.33 -2.69 -16.19
N THR A 131 -1.12 -2.26 -17.43
CA THR A 131 -1.66 -2.92 -18.63
C THR A 131 -1.12 -4.34 -18.82
N LYS A 132 0.12 -4.60 -18.39
CA LYS A 132 0.79 -5.90 -18.56
C LYS A 132 0.67 -6.82 -17.35
N ARG A 133 0.23 -6.30 -16.20
CA ARG A 133 0.06 -7.06 -14.96
C ARG A 133 -0.94 -8.20 -15.15
N ARG A 134 -0.72 -9.28 -14.40
CA ARG A 134 -1.68 -10.41 -14.32
C ARG A 134 -2.07 -10.65 -12.87
N VAL A 135 -3.21 -11.29 -12.67
CA VAL A 135 -3.68 -11.75 -11.36
C VAL A 135 -4.11 -13.20 -11.48
N CYS A 136 -3.83 -14.01 -10.46
CA CYS A 136 -4.37 -15.36 -10.40
C CYS A 136 -5.87 -15.31 -10.09
N ALA A 137 -6.69 -15.90 -10.96
CA ALA A 137 -8.14 -15.97 -10.77
C ALA A 137 -8.55 -16.79 -9.53
N ARG A 138 -7.69 -17.72 -9.10
CA ARG A 138 -7.96 -18.61 -7.96
C ARG A 138 -7.54 -18.01 -6.62
N CYS A 139 -6.29 -17.55 -6.48
CA CYS A 139 -5.75 -17.11 -5.19
C CYS A 139 -5.50 -15.61 -5.09
N GLY A 140 -5.81 -14.83 -6.14
CA GLY A 140 -5.63 -13.38 -6.15
C GLY A 140 -4.18 -12.90 -6.19
N GLU A 141 -3.21 -13.79 -6.38
CA GLU A 141 -1.78 -13.42 -6.44
C GLU A 141 -1.54 -12.45 -7.60
N ILE A 142 -0.91 -11.32 -7.31
CA ILE A 142 -0.65 -10.27 -8.29
C ILE A 142 0.74 -10.52 -8.89
N LEU A 143 0.79 -10.75 -10.20
CA LEU A 143 2.03 -10.96 -10.93
C LEU A 143 2.41 -9.68 -11.68
N PRO A 144 3.46 -8.97 -11.25
CA PRO A 144 3.99 -7.84 -12.00
C PRO A 144 4.54 -8.32 -13.35
N TRP A 145 4.66 -7.43 -14.33
CA TRP A 145 5.27 -7.77 -15.61
C TRP A 145 6.80 -7.67 -15.53
N THR A 146 7.47 -8.80 -15.40
CA THR A 146 8.94 -8.90 -15.29
C THR A 146 9.46 -10.06 -16.12
N PRO A 147 10.77 -10.15 -16.42
CA PRO A 147 11.33 -11.33 -17.09
C PRO A 147 10.99 -12.66 -16.42
N ALA A 148 10.85 -12.69 -15.08
CA ALA A 148 10.54 -13.90 -14.32
C ALA A 148 9.06 -14.32 -14.39
N THR A 149 8.16 -13.41 -14.78
CA THR A 149 6.70 -13.61 -14.67
C THR A 149 5.96 -13.44 -15.99
N LYS A 150 6.57 -12.81 -17.00
CA LYS A 150 5.94 -12.47 -18.28
C LYS A 150 5.49 -13.69 -19.10
N ASP A 151 6.22 -14.80 -19.00
CA ASP A 151 6.00 -16.02 -19.79
C ASP A 151 5.29 -17.11 -18.97
N LEU A 152 4.89 -16.80 -17.72
CA LEU A 152 4.15 -17.76 -16.89
C LEU A 152 2.75 -17.98 -17.47
N THR A 153 2.41 -19.26 -17.65
CA THR A 153 1.08 -19.68 -18.08
C THR A 153 0.16 -20.06 -16.92
N ALA A 154 0.72 -20.25 -15.73
CA ALA A 154 0.00 -20.61 -14.51
C ALA A 154 0.56 -19.89 -13.28
N CYS A 155 -0.28 -19.74 -12.26
CA CYS A 155 0.11 -19.12 -11.00
C CYS A 155 1.24 -19.90 -10.31
N PRO A 156 2.36 -19.24 -9.94
CA PRO A 156 3.48 -19.92 -9.28
C PRO A 156 3.13 -20.40 -7.86
N LYS A 157 2.04 -19.90 -7.28
CA LYS A 157 1.61 -20.23 -5.91
C LYS A 157 0.60 -21.39 -5.85
N CYS A 158 -0.31 -21.49 -6.82
CA CYS A 158 -1.42 -22.44 -6.75
C CYS A 158 -1.77 -23.12 -8.08
N ALA A 159 -0.95 -22.90 -9.12
CA ALA A 159 -1.18 -23.35 -10.49
C ALA A 159 -2.50 -22.87 -11.15
N GLY A 160 -3.21 -21.92 -10.52
CA GLY A 160 -4.44 -21.35 -11.07
C GLY A 160 -4.20 -20.48 -12.30
N GLU A 161 -5.27 -20.26 -13.06
CA GLU A 161 -5.28 -19.44 -14.27
C GLU A 161 -4.85 -17.99 -14.00
N LEU A 162 -4.09 -17.43 -14.94
CA LEU A 162 -3.63 -16.05 -14.92
C LEU A 162 -4.49 -15.19 -15.85
N VAL A 163 -5.18 -14.22 -15.28
CA VAL A 163 -6.09 -13.34 -16.01
C VAL A 163 -5.64 -11.88 -15.90
N LEU A 164 -6.17 -11.04 -16.79
CA LEU A 164 -6.11 -9.59 -16.60
C LEU A 164 -6.96 -9.20 -15.41
N ARG A 165 -6.44 -8.32 -14.56
CA ARG A 165 -7.20 -7.78 -13.44
C ARG A 165 -8.29 -6.86 -13.99
N GLN A 166 -9.49 -6.93 -13.42
CA GLN A 166 -10.63 -6.10 -13.84
C GLN A 166 -10.31 -4.59 -13.83
N ASP A 167 -9.53 -4.14 -12.84
CA ASP A 167 -9.10 -2.74 -12.67
C ASP A 167 -8.00 -2.28 -13.66
N ASP A 168 -7.50 -3.18 -14.52
CA ASP A 168 -6.37 -2.94 -15.41
C ASP A 168 -6.80 -2.83 -16.89
N LYS A 169 -8.05 -2.43 -17.14
CA LYS A 169 -8.48 -1.95 -18.47
C LYS A 169 -7.94 -0.53 -18.72
N PRO A 170 -7.55 -0.16 -19.95
CA PRO A 170 -6.93 1.14 -20.24
C PRO A 170 -7.68 2.35 -19.68
N GLU A 171 -9.00 2.37 -19.81
CA GLU A 171 -9.87 3.44 -19.32
C GLU A 171 -9.87 3.54 -17.78
N VAL A 172 -9.87 2.39 -17.10
CA VAL A 172 -9.82 2.32 -15.64
C VAL A 172 -8.43 2.72 -15.12
N ILE A 173 -7.37 2.29 -15.81
CA ILE A 173 -5.99 2.67 -15.48
C ILE A 173 -5.82 4.19 -15.58
N ARG A 174 -6.30 4.83 -16.66
CA ARG A 174 -6.23 6.28 -16.81
C ARG A 174 -6.93 7.01 -15.67
N LYS A 175 -8.13 6.56 -15.29
CA LYS A 175 -8.85 7.11 -14.13
C LYS A 175 -8.05 6.95 -12.84
N ARG A 176 -7.46 5.78 -12.61
CA ARG A 176 -6.62 5.52 -11.43
C ARG A 176 -5.37 6.39 -11.39
N ILE A 177 -4.73 6.63 -12.53
CA ILE A 177 -3.58 7.54 -12.63
C ILE A 177 -4.03 9.00 -12.40
N ALA A 178 -5.18 9.41 -12.91
CA ALA A 178 -5.70 10.74 -12.62
C ALA A 178 -5.98 10.95 -11.12
N GLU A 179 -6.51 9.93 -10.44
CA GLU A 179 -6.89 9.99 -9.02
C GLU A 179 -5.75 9.69 -8.04
N GLN A 180 -4.72 8.93 -8.46
CA GLN A 180 -3.69 8.38 -7.57
C GLN A 180 -2.26 8.46 -8.16
N GLY A 181 -2.10 9.05 -9.34
CA GLY A 181 -0.82 9.23 -10.02
C GLY A 181 -0.01 10.39 -9.44
N ASN A 182 1.02 10.81 -10.16
CA ASN A 182 1.98 11.78 -9.65
C ASN A 182 1.35 13.14 -9.29
N VAL A 183 0.39 13.63 -10.09
CA VAL A 183 -0.30 14.91 -9.81
C VAL A 183 -1.07 14.85 -8.49
N ALA A 184 -1.86 13.79 -8.28
CA ALA A 184 -2.65 13.61 -7.07
C ALA A 184 -1.76 13.37 -5.83
N MET A 185 -0.62 12.69 -6.01
CA MET A 185 0.32 12.38 -4.94
C MET A 185 1.26 13.53 -4.58
N ALA A 186 1.51 14.48 -5.49
CA ALA A 186 2.47 15.56 -5.27
C ALA A 186 2.24 16.37 -3.98
N PRO A 187 0.98 16.72 -3.60
CA PRO A 187 0.72 17.38 -2.32
C PRO A 187 1.10 16.52 -1.10
N VAL A 188 0.84 15.20 -1.14
CA VAL A 188 1.18 14.26 -0.06
C VAL A 188 2.69 14.10 0.07
N VAL A 189 3.38 13.92 -1.06
CA VAL A 189 4.83 13.86 -1.12
C VAL A 189 5.45 15.15 -0.57
N GLY A 190 4.93 16.30 -1.00
CA GLY A 190 5.36 17.62 -0.52
C GLY A 190 5.15 17.80 0.98
N TYR A 191 4.02 17.33 1.53
CA TYR A 191 3.74 17.35 2.96
C TYR A 191 4.79 16.56 3.76
N TYR A 192 5.02 15.29 3.42
CA TYR A 192 5.99 14.47 4.15
C TYR A 192 7.45 14.87 3.94
N LYS A 193 7.78 15.44 2.77
CA LYS A 193 9.09 16.02 2.52
C LYS A 193 9.38 17.20 3.45
N LYS A 194 8.39 18.07 3.69
CA LYS A 194 8.52 19.20 4.64
C LYS A 194 8.72 18.73 6.08
N LEU A 195 8.13 17.59 6.44
CA LEU A 195 8.31 16.99 7.78
C LEU A 195 9.64 16.23 7.94
N GLY A 196 10.43 16.06 6.88
CA GLY A 196 11.69 15.31 6.92
C GLY A 196 11.52 13.79 7.12
N LEU A 197 10.31 13.27 6.93
CA LEU A 197 9.99 11.84 7.13
C LEU A 197 10.08 11.00 5.85
N LEU A 198 10.28 11.65 4.70
CA LEU A 198 10.19 11.04 3.38
C LEU A 198 11.54 10.48 2.90
N ILE A 199 11.52 9.20 2.52
CA ILE A 199 12.55 8.55 1.73
C ILE A 199 11.97 8.20 0.36
N THR A 200 12.64 8.62 -0.71
CA THR A 200 12.23 8.30 -2.08
C THR A 200 13.17 7.26 -2.69
N VAL A 201 12.62 6.26 -3.35
CA VAL A 201 13.35 5.26 -4.16
C VAL A 201 12.86 5.28 -5.60
N ASP A 202 13.76 4.97 -6.54
CA ASP A 202 13.44 4.95 -7.97
C ASP A 202 12.76 3.63 -8.36
N GLY A 203 11.45 3.68 -8.55
CA GLY A 203 10.63 2.55 -8.95
C GLY A 203 10.81 2.11 -10.41
N ASN A 204 11.55 2.84 -11.26
CA ASN A 204 11.80 2.44 -12.66
C ASN A 204 12.75 1.24 -12.77
N ARG A 205 13.53 0.98 -11.72
CA ARG A 205 14.49 -0.12 -11.64
C ARG A 205 13.83 -1.48 -11.45
N THR A 206 14.64 -2.53 -11.54
CA THR A 206 14.17 -3.90 -11.26
C THR A 206 13.72 -4.05 -9.80
N ILE A 207 12.83 -5.01 -9.53
CA ILE A 207 12.30 -5.25 -8.17
C ILE A 207 13.43 -5.45 -7.15
N ASP A 208 14.50 -6.13 -7.53
CA ASP A 208 15.62 -6.43 -6.63
C ASP A 208 16.55 -5.24 -6.43
N GLU A 209 16.74 -4.39 -7.44
CA GLU A 209 17.48 -3.13 -7.27
C GLU A 209 16.72 -2.16 -6.35
N VAL A 210 15.40 -2.06 -6.53
CA VAL A 210 14.55 -1.25 -5.64
C VAL A 210 14.61 -1.80 -4.22
N ASP A 211 14.49 -3.11 -4.03
CA ASP A 211 14.56 -3.75 -2.71
C ASP A 211 15.90 -3.46 -2.00
N LYS A 212 17.02 -3.55 -2.73
CA LYS A 212 18.35 -3.21 -2.20
C LYS A 212 18.46 -1.73 -1.82
N ASP A 213 17.95 -0.82 -2.66
CA ASP A 213 17.97 0.62 -2.38
C ASP A 213 17.10 0.97 -1.15
N VAL A 214 15.91 0.38 -1.07
CA VAL A 214 15.01 0.51 0.08
C VAL A 214 15.72 0.08 1.36
N VAL A 215 16.28 -1.13 1.40
CA VAL A 215 16.96 -1.63 2.60
C VAL A 215 18.16 -0.78 2.98
N LYS A 216 19.00 -0.41 2.01
CA LYS A 216 20.15 0.47 2.26
C LYS A 216 19.71 1.80 2.90
N LYS A 217 18.61 2.40 2.42
CA LYS A 217 18.12 3.68 2.96
C LYS A 217 17.48 3.53 4.34
N LEU A 218 16.80 2.42 4.61
CA LEU A 218 16.24 2.12 5.94
C LEU A 218 17.33 1.84 6.98
N GLU A 219 18.45 1.25 6.58
CA GLU A 219 19.59 0.97 7.46
C GLU A 219 20.43 2.23 7.74
N ASN A 220 20.70 3.05 6.71
CA ASN A 220 21.49 4.29 6.83
C ASN A 220 20.71 5.47 7.44
N GLY A 221 19.39 5.36 7.56
CA GLY A 221 18.53 6.38 8.16
C GLY A 221 18.37 6.25 9.69
N ASN A 222 19.21 5.45 10.34
CA ASN A 222 19.32 5.37 11.81
C ASN A 222 20.49 6.20 12.32
#